data_AF-A0A3A4KCH4-F1
#
_entry.id   AF-A0A3A4KCH4-F1
#
_cell.length_a   1.000
_cell.length_b   1.000
_cell.length_c   1.000
_cell.angle_alpha   90.00
_cell.angle_beta   90.00
_cell.angle_gamma   90.00
#
_symmetry.space_group_name_H-M   'P 1'
#
loop_
_entity.id
_entity.type
_entity.pdbx_description
1 polymer ?
#
loop_
_entity_poly.entity_id
_entity_poly.type
_entity_poly.pdbx_seq_one_letter_code
_entity_poly.pdbx_strand_id
1 'polypeptide(L)'
;MRNKLKLTVLVVFIVAGLLAASVQAEPFVPKTGKERQAVILRQVAKRFVVDRNANRDGLRKLAEVADATIVIDDGGQFPPKSLVEDVAASGAASTTIVLPPTFAEAHLRRLAVIGGDVELYFRVDAKILTAEFLAKLRTLLPRRVSLEMPASALTAELLGRLDGARLSRLVLKLETGANPPASILDALGKKPYFVEALAPSDFSPEALRGLAGLKKGRVILEAVGQGPRGELVKTVNALGGLESGAQQRGLIKPEEIAHYTALERLRVLTMSLENWEVTETFIRLMNSQGEFH
;
A
#
# COMPACT_ATOMS: atom_id res chain seq x y z
N MET A 1 -68.52 6.56 -38.65
CA MET A 1 -67.86 5.93 -37.49
C MET A 1 -66.40 6.34 -37.50
N ARG A 2 -65.95 6.99 -36.42
CA ARG A 2 -64.63 7.62 -36.27
C ARG A 2 -63.58 6.54 -36.07
N ASN A 3 -62.57 6.48 -36.93
CA ASN A 3 -61.32 5.77 -36.63
C ASN A 3 -60.17 6.76 -36.53
N LYS A 4 -59.47 6.61 -35.40
CA LYS A 4 -58.33 7.38 -34.92
C LYS A 4 -57.10 7.02 -35.77
N LEU A 5 -56.32 8.03 -36.13
CA LEU A 5 -54.87 8.04 -35.96
C LEU A 5 -54.39 9.47 -36.22
N LYS A 6 -54.19 10.25 -35.14
CA LYS A 6 -53.48 11.53 -35.22
C LYS A 6 -52.03 11.25 -34.91
N LEU A 7 -51.21 11.38 -35.95
CA LEU A 7 -49.76 11.38 -35.95
C LEU A 7 -49.30 12.70 -35.28
N THR A 8 -48.94 12.66 -34.00
CA THR A 8 -48.31 13.80 -33.34
C THR A 8 -46.81 13.73 -33.63
N VAL A 9 -46.40 14.54 -34.61
CA VAL A 9 -45.00 14.87 -34.90
C VAL A 9 -44.44 15.61 -33.68
N LEU A 10 -43.65 14.91 -32.88
CA LEU A 10 -42.94 15.48 -31.73
C LEU A 10 -41.72 16.23 -32.26
N VAL A 11 -41.76 17.55 -32.08
CA VAL A 11 -40.70 18.50 -32.38
C VAL A 11 -39.43 18.11 -31.63
N VAL A 12 -38.43 17.69 -32.39
CA VAL A 12 -37.05 17.40 -31.96
C VAL A 12 -36.31 18.74 -31.89
N PHE A 13 -36.09 19.29 -30.69
CA PHE A 13 -35.00 20.25 -30.40
C PHE A 13 -34.91 20.50 -28.88
N ILE A 14 -34.19 19.66 -28.13
CA ILE A 14 -33.49 20.05 -26.90
C ILE A 14 -32.20 19.21 -26.79
N VAL A 15 -31.07 19.89 -27.04
CA VAL A 15 -29.74 19.69 -26.44
C VAL A 15 -28.93 18.46 -26.87
N ALA A 16 -28.03 18.73 -27.82
CA ALA A 16 -26.71 18.13 -27.88
C ALA A 16 -26.02 18.23 -26.50
N GLY A 17 -25.65 17.10 -25.93
CA GLY A 17 -24.98 17.08 -24.63
C GLY A 17 -25.01 15.73 -23.94
N LEU A 18 -24.78 14.63 -24.67
CA LEU A 18 -24.38 13.36 -24.07
C LEU A 18 -22.89 13.47 -23.66
N LEU A 19 -22.61 14.45 -22.81
CA LEU A 19 -21.37 14.58 -22.07
C LEU A 19 -21.40 13.50 -21.00
N ALA A 20 -20.33 12.70 -21.00
CA ALA A 20 -19.82 11.91 -19.90
C ALA A 20 -20.67 11.96 -18.63
N ALA A 21 -21.21 10.80 -18.26
CA ALA A 21 -21.48 10.50 -16.86
C ALA A 21 -20.15 10.52 -16.10
N SER A 22 -19.66 11.73 -15.81
CA SER A 22 -18.70 11.97 -14.74
C SER A 22 -19.40 11.56 -13.46
N VAL A 23 -19.10 10.35 -13.01
CA VAL A 23 -19.31 9.93 -11.64
C VAL A 23 -18.45 10.85 -10.79
N GLN A 24 -19.00 12.01 -10.42
CA GLN A 24 -18.50 12.78 -9.29
C GLN A 24 -18.73 11.89 -8.08
N ALA A 25 -17.67 11.17 -7.67
CA ALA A 25 -17.61 10.64 -6.33
C ALA A 25 -17.72 11.83 -5.38
N GLU A 26 -18.90 12.02 -4.80
CA GLU A 26 -19.05 13.01 -3.74
C GLU A 26 -18.02 12.68 -2.65
N PRO A 27 -17.18 13.64 -2.22
CA PRO A 27 -16.34 13.42 -1.06
C PRO A 27 -17.27 13.06 0.11
N PHE A 28 -17.00 11.92 0.74
CA PHE A 28 -17.70 11.55 1.96
C PHE A 28 -17.34 12.57 3.05
N VAL A 29 -18.20 13.57 3.22
CA VAL A 29 -18.14 14.49 4.35
C VAL A 29 -18.99 13.88 5.47
N PRO A 30 -18.40 13.45 6.60
CA PRO A 30 -19.18 12.91 7.70
C PRO A 30 -20.21 13.95 8.19
N LYS A 31 -21.50 13.62 8.04
CA LYS A 31 -22.61 14.42 8.54
C LYS A 31 -22.83 14.13 10.02
N THR A 32 -22.05 14.73 10.91
CA THR A 32 -22.48 15.07 12.28
C THR A 32 -21.65 16.24 12.81
N GLY A 33 -22.33 17.24 13.36
CA GLY A 33 -21.70 18.40 13.97
C GLY A 33 -21.05 18.07 15.32
N LYS A 34 -19.92 18.73 15.58
CA LYS A 34 -19.16 18.79 16.84
C LYS A 34 -18.37 17.53 17.22
N GLU A 35 -17.41 17.20 16.36
CA GLU A 35 -15.99 17.05 16.71
C GLU A 35 -15.25 17.01 15.36
N ARG A 36 -14.49 18.07 15.02
CA ARG A 36 -13.58 17.99 13.87
C ARG A 36 -12.56 16.92 14.24
N GLN A 37 -12.71 15.72 13.71
CA GLN A 37 -11.83 14.60 14.00
C GLN A 37 -10.41 15.05 13.67
N ALA A 38 -9.60 15.21 14.72
CA ALA A 38 -8.26 15.74 14.61
C ALA A 38 -7.43 14.80 13.71
N VAL A 39 -6.75 15.36 12.71
CA VAL A 39 -5.90 14.60 11.78
C VAL A 39 -4.59 14.21 12.49
N ILE A 40 -4.54 13.01 13.07
CA ILE A 40 -3.33 12.50 13.77
C ILE A 40 -2.50 11.64 12.81
N LEU A 41 -1.75 12.29 11.91
CA LEU A 41 -0.81 11.59 11.03
C LEU A 41 0.50 11.22 11.73
N ARG A 42 0.85 11.91 12.82
CA ARG A 42 2.09 11.62 13.57
C ARG A 42 2.23 10.15 13.97
N GLN A 43 1.12 9.49 14.33
CA GLN A 43 1.11 8.10 14.79
C GLN A 43 1.05 7.05 13.66
N VAL A 44 0.97 7.50 12.41
CA VAL A 44 0.89 6.63 11.24
C VAL A 44 2.31 6.39 10.73
N ALA A 45 2.70 5.15 10.43
CA ALA A 45 3.99 4.89 9.81
C ALA A 45 4.01 5.42 8.37
N LYS A 46 5.07 6.11 7.95
CA LYS A 46 5.18 6.65 6.58
C LYS A 46 6.26 5.89 5.83
N ARG A 47 5.89 5.30 4.70
CA ARG A 47 6.80 4.61 3.80
C ARG A 47 6.95 5.44 2.54
N PHE A 48 8.16 5.87 2.24
CA PHE A 48 8.48 6.65 1.05
C PHE A 48 9.25 5.76 0.08
N VAL A 49 8.58 5.36 -1.01
CA VAL A 49 9.19 4.53 -2.05
C VAL A 49 9.97 5.42 -3.01
N VAL A 50 11.25 5.14 -3.16
CA VAL A 50 12.20 5.92 -3.98
C VAL A 50 12.97 4.99 -4.90
N ASP A 51 13.38 5.49 -6.06
CA ASP A 51 14.18 4.78 -7.05
C ASP A 51 15.56 5.44 -7.25
N ARG A 52 16.31 5.03 -8.27
CA ARG A 52 17.59 5.65 -8.66
C ARG A 52 17.52 7.14 -9.00
N ASN A 53 16.34 7.68 -9.26
CA ASN A 53 16.11 9.07 -9.64
C ASN A 53 15.67 9.93 -8.44
N ALA A 54 15.75 9.39 -7.22
CA ALA A 54 15.39 10.10 -6.00
C ALA A 54 16.10 11.45 -5.88
N ASN A 55 15.33 12.50 -5.57
CA ASN A 55 15.88 13.82 -5.28
C ASN A 55 16.61 13.80 -3.92
N ARG A 56 17.92 14.05 -3.91
CA ARG A 56 18.77 14.06 -2.71
C ARG A 56 18.34 15.07 -1.65
N ASP A 57 17.99 16.29 -2.07
CA ASP A 57 17.53 17.33 -1.14
C ASP A 57 16.21 16.93 -0.50
N GLY A 58 15.35 16.34 -1.32
CA GLY A 58 14.14 15.72 -0.85
C GLY A 58 14.40 14.61 0.18
N LEU A 59 15.35 13.71 -0.08
CA LEU A 59 15.67 12.59 0.82
C LEU A 59 16.09 13.09 2.20
N ARG A 60 16.90 14.16 2.25
CA ARG A 60 17.30 14.80 3.51
C ARG A 60 16.09 15.38 4.25
N LYS A 61 15.18 16.06 3.54
CA LYS A 61 13.96 16.61 4.14
C LYS A 61 13.03 15.54 4.73
N LEU A 62 13.02 14.32 4.17
CA LEU A 62 12.21 13.22 4.71
C LEU A 62 12.65 12.79 6.12
N ALA A 63 13.87 13.10 6.56
CA ALA A 63 14.32 12.83 7.92
C ALA A 63 13.60 13.69 8.97
N GLU A 64 13.01 14.82 8.56
CA GLU A 64 12.17 15.65 9.42
C GLU A 64 10.78 15.04 9.62
N VAL A 65 10.39 14.03 8.82
CA VAL A 65 9.12 13.32 8.98
C VAL A 65 9.27 12.23 10.05
N ALA A 66 8.47 12.32 11.10
CA ALA A 66 8.47 11.37 12.20
C ALA A 66 8.07 9.95 11.71
N ASP A 67 8.84 8.96 12.14
CA ASP A 67 8.68 7.54 11.80
C ASP A 67 8.74 7.25 10.29
N ALA A 68 9.52 8.05 9.55
CA ALA A 68 9.77 7.84 8.13
C ALA A 68 10.61 6.58 7.88
N THR A 69 10.09 5.70 7.03
CA THR A 69 10.79 4.58 6.42
C THR A 69 11.06 4.91 4.96
N ILE A 70 12.32 4.87 4.54
CA ILE A 70 12.65 4.96 3.11
C ILE A 70 12.68 3.54 2.53
N VAL A 71 11.86 3.31 1.50
CA VAL A 71 11.80 2.06 0.76
C VAL A 71 12.50 2.26 -0.56
N ILE A 72 13.64 1.61 -0.76
CA ILE A 72 14.40 1.69 -2.01
C ILE A 72 13.89 0.62 -2.97
N ASP A 73 13.25 1.05 -4.06
CA ASP A 73 12.71 0.18 -5.11
C ASP A 73 13.18 0.62 -6.49
N ASP A 74 14.16 -0.11 -7.02
CA ASP A 74 14.81 0.22 -8.28
C ASP A 74 14.29 -0.63 -9.45
N GLY A 75 12.96 -0.79 -9.52
CA GLY A 75 12.28 -1.48 -10.61
C GLY A 75 12.65 -2.96 -10.74
N GLY A 76 12.87 -3.64 -9.60
CA GLY A 76 13.30 -5.03 -9.57
C GLY A 76 14.80 -5.23 -9.82
N GLN A 77 15.60 -4.16 -9.87
CA GLN A 77 17.06 -4.24 -9.84
C GLN A 77 17.59 -4.06 -8.41
N PHE A 78 18.82 -4.53 -8.17
CA PHE A 78 19.48 -4.26 -6.90
C PHE A 78 19.94 -2.79 -6.89
N PRO A 79 19.54 -1.97 -5.91
CA PRO A 79 19.72 -0.52 -5.96
C PRO A 79 21.19 -0.09 -6.06
N PRO A 80 21.50 1.05 -6.70
CA PRO A 80 22.86 1.57 -6.78
C PRO A 80 23.46 1.82 -5.40
N LYS A 81 24.76 1.59 -5.24
CA LYS A 81 25.46 1.83 -3.97
C LYS A 81 25.31 3.28 -3.51
N SER A 82 25.41 4.24 -4.43
CA SER A 82 25.26 5.67 -4.15
C SER A 82 23.89 6.01 -3.56
N LEU A 83 22.81 5.39 -4.06
CA LEU A 83 21.46 5.61 -3.52
C LEU A 83 21.33 5.07 -2.10
N VAL A 84 21.91 3.89 -1.83
CA VAL A 84 21.91 3.32 -0.48
C VAL A 84 22.69 4.21 0.49
N GLU A 85 23.82 4.76 0.05
CA GLU A 85 24.60 5.72 0.85
C GLU A 85 23.85 7.04 1.07
N ASP A 86 23.19 7.58 0.05
CA ASP A 86 22.38 8.80 0.15
C ASP A 86 21.21 8.61 1.13
N VAL A 87 20.55 7.44 1.12
CA VAL A 87 19.47 7.10 2.07
C VAL A 87 20.01 6.87 3.48
N ALA A 88 21.15 6.19 3.63
CA ALA A 88 21.78 6.02 4.96
C ALA A 88 22.18 7.37 5.56
N ALA A 89 22.64 8.31 4.73
CA ALA A 89 23.01 9.65 5.13
C ALA A 89 21.80 10.58 5.36
N SER A 90 20.59 10.19 4.96
CA SER A 90 19.41 11.06 5.11
C SER A 90 19.02 11.24 6.57
N GLY A 91 19.27 10.25 7.43
CA GLY A 91 18.81 10.23 8.83
C GLY A 91 17.41 9.65 9.01
N ALA A 92 16.87 8.96 8.00
CA ALA A 92 15.59 8.26 8.11
C ALA A 92 15.59 7.24 9.27
N ALA A 93 14.43 7.08 9.92
CA ALA A 93 14.27 6.21 11.09
C ALA A 93 14.50 4.72 10.74
N SER A 94 14.16 4.32 9.51
CA SER A 94 14.46 2.97 9.02
C SER A 94 14.57 2.93 7.49
N THR A 95 15.18 1.85 6.99
CA THR A 95 15.34 1.62 5.55
C THR A 95 14.86 0.23 5.17
N THR A 96 14.11 0.14 4.09
CA THR A 96 13.73 -1.12 3.43
C THR A 96 14.38 -1.15 2.05
N ILE A 97 15.01 -2.27 1.69
CA ILE A 97 15.56 -2.48 0.35
C ILE A 97 14.72 -3.52 -0.38
N VAL A 98 14.11 -3.13 -1.49
CA VAL A 98 13.47 -4.06 -2.42
C VAL A 98 14.54 -4.73 -3.26
N LEU A 99 14.55 -6.06 -3.23
CA LEU A 99 15.52 -6.88 -3.91
C LEU A 99 14.90 -7.59 -5.12
N PRO A 100 15.71 -7.90 -6.15
CA PRO A 100 15.28 -8.72 -7.27
C PRO A 100 14.74 -10.08 -6.79
N PRO A 101 13.82 -10.69 -7.55
CA PRO A 101 13.30 -12.04 -7.27
C PRO A 101 14.41 -13.10 -7.25
N THR A 102 15.51 -12.86 -7.97
CA THR A 102 16.64 -13.78 -8.05
C THR A 102 17.73 -13.43 -7.04
N PHE A 103 18.07 -14.41 -6.20
CA PHE A 103 19.02 -14.24 -5.11
C PHE A 103 20.40 -14.81 -5.50
N ALA A 104 21.15 -14.03 -6.28
CA ALA A 104 22.51 -14.38 -6.69
C ALA A 104 23.54 -14.07 -5.61
N GLU A 105 24.68 -14.79 -5.62
CA GLU A 105 25.77 -14.60 -4.65
C GLU A 105 26.33 -13.16 -4.66
N ALA A 106 26.36 -12.52 -5.84
CA ALA A 106 26.75 -11.12 -5.97
C ALA A 106 25.85 -10.19 -5.12
N HIS A 107 24.56 -10.48 -4.99
CA HIS A 107 23.63 -9.71 -4.15
C HIS A 107 23.96 -9.89 -2.66
N LEU A 108 24.29 -11.12 -2.23
CA LEU A 108 24.72 -11.40 -0.85
C LEU A 108 25.97 -10.62 -0.46
N ARG A 109 26.98 -10.60 -1.33
CA ARG A 109 28.21 -9.83 -1.10
C ARG A 109 27.93 -8.34 -0.97
N ARG A 110 27.03 -7.81 -1.80
CA ARG A 110 26.60 -6.40 -1.71
C ARG A 110 25.84 -6.12 -0.41
N LEU A 111 24.92 -7.01 -0.02
CA LEU A 111 24.18 -6.89 1.24
C LEU A 111 25.12 -6.96 2.45
N ALA A 112 26.20 -7.76 2.42
CA ALA A 112 27.15 -7.84 3.52
C ALA A 112 27.84 -6.49 3.84
N VAL A 113 27.99 -5.62 2.83
CA VAL A 113 28.58 -4.29 2.98
C VAL A 113 27.55 -3.25 3.43
N ILE A 114 26.25 -3.49 3.19
CA ILE A 114 25.15 -2.66 3.69
C ILE A 114 24.95 -3.01 5.17
N GLY A 115 25.68 -2.29 6.03
CA GLY A 115 25.54 -2.35 7.48
C GLY A 115 24.22 -1.73 7.96
N GLY A 116 23.76 -2.12 9.15
CA GLY A 116 22.58 -1.52 9.82
C GLY A 116 21.32 -2.40 9.90
N ASP A 117 20.32 -1.89 10.63
CA ASP A 117 18.96 -2.45 10.74
C ASP A 117 18.15 -2.11 9.48
N VAL A 118 18.46 -2.82 8.40
CA VAL A 118 17.75 -2.73 7.11
C VAL A 118 16.78 -3.90 6.98
N GLU A 119 15.52 -3.58 6.65
CA GLU A 119 14.54 -4.59 6.24
C GLU A 119 14.78 -4.99 4.78
N LEU A 120 14.88 -6.29 4.50
CA LEU A 120 14.99 -6.81 3.15
C LEU A 120 13.61 -7.20 2.65
N TYR A 121 13.22 -6.67 1.48
CA TYR A 121 11.92 -6.92 0.88
C TYR A 121 12.08 -7.61 -0.46
N PHE A 122 11.43 -8.75 -0.65
CA PHE A 122 11.53 -9.52 -1.88
C PHE A 122 10.18 -9.61 -2.58
N ARG A 123 10.14 -9.24 -3.85
CA ARG A 123 8.99 -9.56 -4.73
C ARG A 123 9.25 -10.90 -5.39
N VAL A 124 8.42 -11.89 -5.11
CA VAL A 124 8.68 -13.28 -5.47
C VAL A 124 7.49 -13.91 -6.19
N ASP A 125 7.80 -14.76 -7.18
CA ASP A 125 6.85 -15.75 -7.71
C ASP A 125 6.83 -16.96 -6.78
N ALA A 126 5.68 -17.61 -6.56
CA ALA A 126 5.63 -18.84 -5.77
C ALA A 126 6.56 -19.94 -6.30
N LYS A 127 6.84 -19.99 -7.60
CA LYS A 127 7.73 -20.99 -8.21
C LYS A 127 9.16 -20.93 -7.67
N ILE A 128 9.63 -19.76 -7.23
CA ILE A 128 11.00 -19.59 -6.70
C ILE A 128 11.09 -19.85 -5.20
N LEU A 129 9.97 -20.05 -4.50
CA LEU A 129 9.91 -20.39 -3.07
C LEU A 129 10.18 -21.87 -2.82
N THR A 130 11.34 -22.32 -3.31
CA THR A 130 11.87 -23.66 -3.08
C THR A 130 12.46 -23.76 -1.68
N ALA A 131 12.65 -24.99 -1.18
CA ALA A 131 13.33 -25.22 0.10
C ALA A 131 14.73 -24.58 0.15
N GLU A 132 15.46 -24.59 -0.96
CA GLU A 132 16.78 -23.97 -1.07
C GLU A 132 16.70 -22.44 -0.94
N PHE A 133 15.75 -21.80 -1.61
CA PHE A 133 15.56 -20.35 -1.50
C PHE A 133 15.20 -19.95 -0.06
N LEU A 134 14.27 -20.67 0.56
CA LEU A 134 13.85 -20.40 1.94
C LEU A 134 14.99 -20.64 2.95
N ALA A 135 15.86 -21.63 2.69
CA ALA A 135 17.07 -21.85 3.47
C ALA A 135 18.07 -20.68 3.32
N LYS A 136 18.22 -20.12 2.11
CA LYS A 136 19.04 -18.92 1.89
C LYS A 136 18.48 -17.69 2.60
N LEU A 137 17.15 -17.52 2.66
CA LEU A 137 16.57 -16.40 3.42
C LEU A 137 16.96 -16.45 4.90
N ARG A 138 17.06 -17.64 5.49
CA ARG A 138 17.49 -17.80 6.89
C ARG A 138 18.92 -17.32 7.14
N THR A 139 19.80 -17.40 6.15
CA THR A 139 21.20 -16.95 6.32
C THR A 139 21.32 -15.43 6.36
N LEU A 140 20.23 -14.71 6.07
CA LEU A 140 20.17 -13.24 6.15
C LEU A 140 19.86 -12.74 7.56
N LEU A 141 19.54 -13.63 8.50
CA LEU A 141 19.37 -13.27 9.90
C LEU A 141 20.67 -12.65 10.45
N PRO A 142 20.58 -11.62 11.31
CA PRO A 142 19.39 -11.19 12.06
C PRO A 142 18.45 -10.20 11.34
N ARG A 143 18.63 -9.94 10.03
CA ARG A 143 17.81 -8.98 9.30
C ARG A 143 16.34 -9.39 9.25
N ARG A 144 15.47 -8.38 9.26
CA ARG A 144 14.04 -8.55 8.98
C ARG A 144 13.85 -8.83 7.50
N VAL A 145 13.05 -9.85 7.19
CA VAL A 145 12.78 -10.29 5.81
C VAL A 145 11.27 -10.25 5.55
N SER A 146 10.91 -9.53 4.52
CA SER A 146 9.54 -9.39 4.03
C SER A 146 9.41 -9.96 2.63
N LEU A 147 8.34 -10.69 2.37
CA LEU A 147 8.04 -11.24 1.04
C LEU A 147 6.76 -10.60 0.49
N GLU A 148 6.74 -10.29 -0.79
CA GLU A 148 5.56 -9.91 -1.56
C GLU A 148 5.27 -10.98 -2.61
N MET A 149 4.03 -11.43 -2.71
CA MET A 149 3.60 -12.37 -3.74
C MET A 149 2.13 -12.16 -4.13
N PRO A 150 1.73 -12.61 -5.33
CA PRO A 150 0.32 -12.67 -5.71
C PRO A 150 -0.48 -13.56 -4.76
N ALA A 151 -1.68 -13.13 -4.38
CA ALA A 151 -2.55 -13.87 -3.48
C ALA A 151 -3.00 -15.22 -4.09
N SER A 152 -3.16 -15.27 -5.42
CA SER A 152 -3.47 -16.49 -6.18
C SER A 152 -2.43 -17.59 -6.05
N ALA A 153 -1.18 -17.23 -5.74
CA ALA A 153 -0.07 -18.15 -5.64
C ALA A 153 -0.03 -18.88 -4.28
N LEU A 154 -0.87 -18.47 -3.32
CA LEU A 154 -0.86 -18.99 -1.97
C LEU A 154 -1.67 -20.29 -1.84
N THR A 155 -0.94 -21.40 -1.72
CA THR A 155 -1.51 -22.73 -1.43
C THR A 155 -1.22 -23.16 0.01
N ALA A 156 -1.93 -24.17 0.51
CA ALA A 156 -1.65 -24.76 1.83
C ALA A 156 -0.22 -25.30 1.92
N GLU A 157 0.28 -25.89 0.82
CA GLU A 157 1.65 -26.39 0.72
C GLU A 157 2.66 -25.25 0.82
N LEU A 158 2.48 -24.18 0.04
CA LEU A 158 3.37 -23.02 0.08
C LEU A 158 3.38 -22.38 1.48
N LEU A 159 2.20 -22.24 2.08
CA LEU A 159 2.04 -21.70 3.43
C LEU A 159 2.79 -22.53 4.48
N GLY A 160 2.85 -23.86 4.33
CA GLY A 160 3.66 -24.74 5.17
C GLY A 160 5.16 -24.52 4.96
N ARG A 161 5.60 -24.29 3.71
CA ARG A 161 7.02 -23.99 3.43
C ARG A 161 7.47 -22.66 4.04
N LEU A 162 6.62 -21.64 4.04
CA LEU A 162 6.94 -20.31 4.59
C LEU A 162 7.26 -20.32 6.09
N ASP A 163 6.80 -21.32 6.85
CA ASP A 163 7.17 -21.49 8.26
C ASP A 163 8.69 -21.67 8.44
N GLY A 164 9.36 -22.17 7.41
CA GLY A 164 10.81 -22.26 7.36
C GLY A 164 11.49 -20.89 7.35
N ALA A 165 10.95 -19.86 6.71
CA ALA A 165 11.73 -18.66 6.36
C ALA A 165 11.90 -17.61 7.47
N ARG A 166 11.25 -17.75 8.64
CA ARG A 166 11.28 -16.75 9.74
C ARG A 166 11.03 -15.32 9.25
N LEU A 167 9.95 -15.13 8.50
CA LEU A 167 9.59 -13.83 7.95
C LEU A 167 9.19 -12.84 9.05
N SER A 168 9.42 -11.55 8.82
CA SER A 168 8.79 -10.47 9.60
C SER A 168 7.42 -10.11 9.04
N ARG A 169 7.29 -10.09 7.71
CA ARG A 169 6.07 -9.68 7.02
C ARG A 169 5.83 -10.50 5.75
N LEU A 170 4.56 -10.76 5.45
CA LEU A 170 4.09 -11.27 4.17
C LEU A 170 3.11 -10.27 3.56
N VAL A 171 3.42 -9.77 2.37
CA VAL A 171 2.57 -8.88 1.59
C VAL A 171 1.89 -9.72 0.50
N LEU A 172 0.56 -9.74 0.52
CA LEU A 172 -0.27 -10.42 -0.47
C LEU A 172 -0.81 -9.38 -1.43
N LYS A 173 -0.36 -9.43 -2.68
CA LYS A 173 -0.94 -8.61 -3.75
C LYS A 173 -2.25 -9.26 -4.19
N LEU A 174 -3.37 -8.61 -3.89
CA LEU A 174 -4.67 -9.11 -4.28
C LEU A 174 -4.89 -8.90 -5.78
N GLU A 175 -5.53 -9.88 -6.41
CA GLU A 175 -5.80 -9.87 -7.85
C GLU A 175 -7.30 -10.04 -8.09
N THR A 176 -7.85 -9.26 -9.01
CA THR A 176 -9.27 -9.32 -9.33
C THR A 176 -9.66 -10.73 -9.79
N GLY A 177 -10.58 -11.37 -9.06
CA GLY A 177 -11.05 -12.71 -9.36
C GLY A 177 -10.23 -13.87 -8.76
N ALA A 178 -9.14 -13.59 -8.03
CA ALA A 178 -8.31 -14.62 -7.42
C ALA A 178 -8.05 -14.35 -5.93
N ASN A 179 -8.99 -14.79 -5.08
CA ASN A 179 -8.87 -14.69 -3.64
C ASN A 179 -8.37 -16.00 -3.02
N PRO A 180 -7.50 -15.95 -2.00
CA PRO A 180 -7.18 -17.14 -1.22
C PRO A 180 -8.47 -17.71 -0.59
N PRO A 181 -8.64 -19.04 -0.57
CA PRO A 181 -9.75 -19.67 0.14
C PRO A 181 -9.78 -19.27 1.62
N ALA A 182 -10.97 -19.25 2.23
CA ALA A 182 -11.13 -18.89 3.65
C ALA A 182 -10.25 -19.73 4.58
N SER A 183 -10.08 -21.02 4.30
CA SER A 183 -9.19 -21.90 5.05
C SER A 183 -7.72 -21.48 5.01
N ILE A 184 -7.26 -20.90 3.89
CA ILE A 184 -5.90 -20.35 3.75
C ILE A 184 -5.76 -19.04 4.52
N LEU A 185 -6.76 -18.16 4.47
CA LEU A 185 -6.77 -16.91 5.22
C LEU A 185 -6.79 -17.15 6.74
N ASP A 186 -7.58 -18.11 7.20
CA ASP A 186 -7.61 -18.53 8.61
C ASP A 186 -6.25 -19.11 9.07
N ALA A 187 -5.59 -19.86 8.20
CA ALA A 187 -4.27 -20.42 8.48
C ALA A 187 -3.18 -19.33 8.50
N LEU A 188 -3.23 -18.38 7.57
CA LEU A 188 -2.38 -17.19 7.55
C LEU A 188 -2.54 -16.35 8.82
N GLY A 189 -3.77 -16.15 9.28
CA GLY A 189 -4.08 -15.40 10.50
C GLY A 189 -3.48 -15.99 11.78
N LYS A 190 -3.00 -17.25 11.73
CA LYS A 190 -2.32 -17.92 12.85
C LYS A 190 -0.79 -17.86 12.76
N LYS A 191 -0.24 -17.37 11.65
CA LYS A 191 1.20 -17.31 11.45
C LYS A 191 1.87 -16.26 12.36
N PRO A 192 3.16 -16.45 12.69
CA PRO A 192 3.89 -15.54 13.57
C PRO A 192 4.28 -14.22 12.89
N TYR A 193 4.34 -14.19 11.56
CA TYR A 193 4.65 -12.99 10.79
C TYR A 193 3.41 -12.11 10.57
N PHE A 194 3.65 -10.82 10.32
CA PHE A 194 2.57 -9.86 10.02
C PHE A 194 2.10 -9.99 8.56
N VAL A 195 0.81 -9.92 8.31
CA VAL A 195 0.25 -10.00 6.95
C VAL A 195 -0.28 -8.64 6.52
N GLU A 196 0.14 -8.18 5.35
CA GLU A 196 -0.43 -7.02 4.65
C GLU A 196 -1.11 -7.50 3.36
N ALA A 197 -2.37 -7.14 3.15
CA ALA A 197 -3.08 -7.39 1.90
C ALA A 197 -3.15 -6.09 1.10
N LEU A 198 -2.46 -6.03 -0.04
CA LEU A 198 -2.48 -4.88 -0.95
C LEU A 198 -3.63 -5.05 -1.94
N ALA A 199 -4.69 -4.26 -1.75
CA ALA A 199 -5.86 -4.27 -2.61
C ALA A 199 -5.73 -3.18 -3.69
N PRO A 200 -5.83 -3.54 -4.98
CA PRO A 200 -5.86 -2.55 -6.04
C PRO A 200 -7.13 -1.70 -5.95
N SER A 201 -7.10 -0.53 -6.59
CA SER A 201 -8.19 0.44 -6.51
C SER A 201 -9.52 -0.01 -7.15
N ASP A 202 -9.46 -0.99 -8.04
CA ASP A 202 -10.60 -1.60 -8.74
C ASP A 202 -11.06 -2.91 -8.09
N PHE A 203 -10.50 -3.27 -6.94
CA PHE A 203 -10.83 -4.51 -6.25
C PHE A 203 -12.31 -4.56 -5.84
N SER A 204 -12.90 -5.76 -5.81
CA SER A 204 -14.31 -5.91 -5.41
C SER A 204 -14.48 -5.76 -3.89
N PRO A 205 -15.44 -4.95 -3.42
CA PRO A 205 -15.82 -4.91 -2.00
C PRO A 205 -16.22 -6.29 -1.45
N GLU A 206 -16.93 -7.10 -2.23
CA GLU A 206 -17.34 -8.47 -1.86
C GLU A 206 -16.12 -9.37 -1.62
N ALA A 207 -15.15 -9.31 -2.52
CA ALA A 207 -13.88 -10.03 -2.38
C ALA A 207 -13.12 -9.59 -1.12
N LEU A 208 -13.11 -8.28 -0.84
CA LEU A 208 -12.41 -7.72 0.31
C LEU A 208 -13.00 -8.17 1.65
N ARG A 209 -14.33 -8.40 1.73
CA ARG A 209 -14.98 -8.97 2.92
C ARG A 209 -14.42 -10.35 3.29
N GLY A 210 -13.93 -11.11 2.31
CA GLY A 210 -13.30 -12.41 2.53
C GLY A 210 -12.05 -12.34 3.43
N LEU A 211 -11.40 -11.19 3.53
CA LEU A 211 -10.20 -11.00 4.37
C LEU A 211 -10.48 -11.05 5.89
N ALA A 212 -11.75 -11.06 6.31
CA ALA A 212 -12.12 -11.19 7.72
C ALA A 212 -11.47 -12.42 8.41
N GLY A 213 -11.19 -13.49 7.65
CA GLY A 213 -10.51 -14.69 8.17
C GLY A 213 -9.09 -14.46 8.69
N LEU A 214 -8.41 -13.37 8.27
CA LEU A 214 -7.06 -13.06 8.76
C LEU A 214 -7.02 -12.74 10.26
N LYS A 215 -8.09 -12.15 10.82
CA LYS A 215 -8.25 -11.71 12.23
C LYS A 215 -7.23 -10.69 12.77
N LYS A 216 -6.00 -10.70 12.26
CA LYS A 216 -4.91 -9.76 12.52
C LYS A 216 -4.16 -9.48 11.22
N GLY A 217 -3.53 -8.32 11.13
CA GLY A 217 -2.83 -7.88 9.93
C GLY A 217 -3.35 -6.52 9.46
N ARG A 218 -3.11 -6.21 8.20
CA ARG A 218 -3.46 -4.92 7.61
C ARG A 218 -3.97 -5.05 6.18
N VAL A 219 -4.95 -4.24 5.82
CA VAL A 219 -5.35 -4.03 4.43
C VAL A 219 -4.80 -2.69 3.96
N ILE A 220 -4.04 -2.69 2.87
CA ILE A 220 -3.52 -1.48 2.22
C ILE A 220 -4.35 -1.25 0.95
N LEU A 221 -5.05 -0.12 0.88
CA LEU A 221 -5.82 0.27 -0.30
C LEU A 221 -4.98 1.14 -1.23
N GLU A 222 -4.93 0.78 -2.51
CA GLU A 222 -4.39 1.68 -3.53
C GLU A 222 -5.34 2.86 -3.77
N ALA A 223 -4.80 4.07 -3.69
CA ALA A 223 -5.48 5.32 -3.97
C ALA A 223 -5.47 5.63 -5.48
N VAL A 224 -6.56 6.23 -5.96
CA VAL A 224 -6.65 6.78 -7.33
C VAL A 224 -7.13 8.20 -7.24
N GLY A 225 -6.40 9.11 -7.90
CA GLY A 225 -6.68 10.54 -7.77
C GLY A 225 -6.44 11.01 -6.35
N GLN A 226 -7.51 11.40 -5.65
CA GLN A 226 -7.45 12.08 -4.35
C GLN A 226 -7.38 11.15 -3.13
N GLY A 227 -7.52 9.83 -3.31
CA GLY A 227 -7.45 8.90 -2.19
C GLY A 227 -8.04 7.51 -2.50
N PRO A 228 -8.13 6.64 -1.49
CA PRO A 228 -8.81 5.34 -1.60
C PRO A 228 -10.30 5.52 -1.89
N ARG A 229 -10.89 4.62 -2.69
CA ARG A 229 -12.31 4.69 -3.03
C ARG A 229 -13.18 4.46 -1.80
N GLY A 230 -14.19 5.31 -1.61
CA GLY A 230 -15.04 5.31 -0.42
C GLY A 230 -15.75 3.98 -0.13
N GLU A 231 -16.13 3.20 -1.16
CA GLU A 231 -16.73 1.86 -0.95
C GLU A 231 -15.74 0.85 -0.38
N LEU A 232 -14.47 0.90 -0.80
CA LEU A 232 -13.41 0.06 -0.26
C LEU A 232 -13.08 0.47 1.18
N VAL A 233 -13.02 1.78 1.45
CA VAL A 233 -12.83 2.33 2.81
C VAL A 233 -13.92 1.80 3.76
N LYS A 234 -15.19 1.95 3.39
CA LYS A 234 -16.33 1.43 4.17
C LYS A 234 -16.19 -0.08 4.43
N THR A 235 -15.76 -0.83 3.42
CA THR A 235 -15.60 -2.27 3.54
C THR A 235 -14.46 -2.66 4.48
N VAL A 236 -13.31 -1.98 4.40
CA VAL A 236 -12.17 -2.21 5.32
C VAL A 236 -12.54 -1.87 6.76
N ASN A 237 -13.23 -0.75 7.00
CA ASN A 237 -13.67 -0.37 8.35
C ASN A 237 -14.57 -1.45 8.96
N ALA A 238 -15.48 -2.03 8.15
CA ALA A 238 -16.38 -3.10 8.57
C ALA A 238 -15.67 -4.44 8.90
N LEU A 239 -14.41 -4.66 8.49
CA LEU A 239 -13.68 -5.90 8.76
C LEU A 239 -13.28 -6.08 10.24
N GLY A 240 -13.45 -5.06 11.09
CA GLY A 240 -13.43 -5.21 12.55
C GLY A 240 -12.35 -6.14 13.10
N GLY A 241 -11.08 -5.82 12.92
CA GLY A 241 -9.96 -6.64 13.44
C GLY A 241 -8.63 -6.41 12.72
N LEU A 242 -8.71 -5.96 11.46
CA LEU A 242 -7.55 -5.56 10.67
C LEU A 242 -7.25 -4.07 10.79
N GLU A 243 -5.97 -3.74 10.76
CA GLU A 243 -5.49 -2.37 10.56
C GLU A 243 -5.74 -1.92 9.13
N SER A 244 -5.80 -0.61 8.91
CA SER A 244 -5.87 -0.05 7.56
C SER A 244 -4.58 0.66 7.17
N GLY A 245 -4.35 0.71 5.87
CA GLY A 245 -3.27 1.44 5.23
C GLY A 245 -3.74 1.97 3.88
N ALA A 246 -2.98 2.91 3.35
CA ALA A 246 -3.18 3.36 1.98
C ALA A 246 -1.85 3.49 1.24
N GLN A 247 -1.92 3.33 -0.08
CA GLN A 247 -0.80 3.54 -0.98
C GLN A 247 -1.20 4.53 -2.07
N GLN A 248 -0.39 5.56 -2.30
CA GLN A 248 -0.60 6.56 -3.35
C GLN A 248 0.66 6.72 -4.20
N ARG A 249 0.47 7.05 -5.48
CA ARG A 249 1.54 7.59 -6.33
C ARG A 249 1.66 9.10 -6.10
N GLY A 250 2.85 9.55 -5.75
CA GLY A 250 3.14 10.92 -5.35
C GLY A 250 2.94 11.16 -3.86
N LEU A 251 3.15 12.42 -3.47
CA LEU A 251 2.91 12.92 -2.11
C LEU A 251 1.42 13.18 -1.89
N ILE A 252 0.94 12.89 -0.69
CA ILE A 252 -0.41 13.28 -0.25
C ILE A 252 -0.48 14.80 -0.15
N LYS A 253 -1.49 15.39 -0.78
CA LYS A 253 -1.74 16.83 -0.71
C LYS A 253 -2.66 17.18 0.47
N PRO A 254 -2.63 18.43 0.97
CA PRO A 254 -3.50 18.84 2.07
C PRO A 254 -4.99 18.58 1.81
N GLU A 255 -5.46 18.83 0.60
CA GLU A 255 -6.86 18.60 0.21
C GLU A 255 -7.26 17.11 0.16
N GLU A 256 -6.28 16.20 0.14
CA GLU A 256 -6.51 14.75 0.03
C GLU A 256 -6.62 14.06 1.39
N ILE A 257 -6.19 14.73 2.47
CA ILE A 257 -6.11 14.17 3.84
C ILE A 257 -7.41 13.53 4.29
N ALA A 258 -8.55 14.17 4.03
CA ALA A 258 -9.85 13.72 4.49
C ALA A 258 -10.18 12.28 4.02
N HIS A 259 -9.71 11.91 2.82
CA HIS A 259 -9.89 10.57 2.25
C HIS A 259 -9.09 9.52 3.03
N TYR A 260 -7.91 9.89 3.53
CA TYR A 260 -7.06 9.00 4.33
C TYR A 260 -7.56 8.87 5.77
N THR A 261 -8.09 9.94 6.35
CA THR A 261 -8.64 9.90 7.71
C THR A 261 -9.96 9.14 7.80
N ALA A 262 -10.65 8.93 6.68
CA ALA A 262 -11.84 8.07 6.62
C ALA A 262 -11.52 6.59 6.87
N LEU A 263 -10.25 6.17 6.75
CA LEU A 263 -9.80 4.83 7.11
C LEU A 263 -9.66 4.70 8.63
N GLU A 264 -10.56 3.92 9.23
CA GLU A 264 -10.47 3.61 10.65
C GLU A 264 -9.22 2.77 10.93
N ARG A 265 -8.53 3.07 12.03
CA ARG A 265 -7.30 2.36 12.44
C ARG A 265 -6.21 2.43 11.36
N LEU A 266 -6.06 3.59 10.73
CA LEU A 266 -4.97 3.86 9.80
C LEU A 266 -3.62 3.74 10.52
N ARG A 267 -2.75 2.86 10.00
CA ARG A 267 -1.42 2.57 10.59
C ARG A 267 -0.26 2.76 9.63
N VAL A 268 -0.50 2.80 8.32
CA VAL A 268 0.56 3.08 7.35
C VAL A 268 0.07 3.89 6.15
N LEU A 269 0.92 4.78 5.68
CA LEU A 269 0.80 5.44 4.39
C LEU A 269 2.05 5.14 3.57
N THR A 270 1.86 4.62 2.37
CA THR A 270 2.94 4.36 1.40
C THR A 270 2.83 5.35 0.24
N MET A 271 3.88 6.12 -0.01
CA MET A 271 3.93 7.13 -1.07
C MET A 271 5.05 6.82 -2.04
N SER A 272 4.73 6.63 -3.32
CA SER A 272 5.72 6.44 -4.38
C SER A 272 6.19 7.77 -4.95
N LEU A 273 7.46 8.08 -4.80
CA LEU A 273 8.01 9.42 -5.06
C LEU A 273 8.60 9.53 -6.47
N GLU A 274 7.73 9.60 -7.49
CA GLU A 274 8.13 9.97 -8.85
C GLU A 274 7.99 11.50 -9.02
N ASN A 275 9.09 12.22 -9.31
CA ASN A 275 9.12 13.68 -9.56
C ASN A 275 8.51 14.55 -8.46
N TRP A 276 9.18 14.62 -7.31
CA TRP A 276 8.63 15.18 -6.07
C TRP A 276 9.41 16.39 -5.54
N GLU A 277 8.67 17.27 -4.87
CA GLU A 277 9.22 18.33 -4.03
C GLU A 277 8.63 18.17 -2.63
N VAL A 278 9.45 17.74 -1.67
CA VAL A 278 9.05 17.75 -0.25
C VAL A 278 9.13 19.19 0.25
N THR A 279 7.96 19.74 0.55
CA THR A 279 7.78 21.10 1.07
C THR A 279 7.62 21.08 2.59
N GLU A 280 7.85 22.22 3.25
CA GLU A 280 7.60 22.36 4.69
C GLU A 280 6.13 22.12 5.05
N THR A 281 5.20 22.47 4.16
CA THR A 281 3.77 22.19 4.33
C THR A 281 3.52 20.68 4.37
N PHE A 282 4.16 19.91 3.50
CA PHE A 282 4.08 18.46 3.52
C PHE A 282 4.67 17.87 4.81
N ILE A 283 5.85 18.32 5.24
CA ILE A 283 6.51 17.84 6.47
C ILE A 283 5.63 18.11 7.70
N ARG A 284 5.14 19.35 7.85
CA ARG A 284 4.23 19.72 8.94
C ARG A 284 2.97 18.86 8.91
N LEU A 285 2.40 18.64 7.74
CA LEU A 285 1.23 17.79 7.58
C LEU A 285 1.50 16.35 8.06
N MET A 286 2.57 15.70 7.59
CA MET A 286 2.91 14.33 8.00
C MET A 286 3.20 14.19 9.49
N ASN A 287 3.65 15.27 10.13
CA ASN A 287 3.92 15.34 11.56
C ASN A 287 2.73 15.83 12.40
N SER A 288 1.59 16.13 11.78
CA SER A 288 0.41 16.64 12.45
C SER A 288 -0.08 15.73 13.58
N GLN A 289 -0.33 16.32 14.74
CA GLN A 289 -1.00 15.69 15.88
C GLN A 289 -2.50 15.98 15.95
N GLY A 290 -3.05 16.62 14.91
CA GLY A 290 -4.45 17.04 14.90
C GLY A 290 -4.71 18.48 14.49
N GLU A 291 -3.66 19.23 14.17
CA GLU A 291 -3.68 20.70 14.12
C GLU A 291 -4.03 21.26 12.73
N PHE A 292 -4.02 20.43 11.68
CA PHE A 292 -4.37 20.87 10.33
C PHE A 292 -5.90 21.01 10.18
N HIS A 293 -6.33 22.24 9.87
CA HIS A 293 -7.72 22.66 9.64
C HIS A 293 -7.92 23.16 8.22
#